data_AF-A0A1F7FGY0-F1
#
_entry.id   AF-A0A1F7FGY0-F1
#
_cell.length_a   1.000
_cell.length_b   1.000
_cell.length_c   1.000
_cell.angle_alpha   90.00
_cell.angle_beta   90.00
_cell.angle_gamma   90.00
#
_symmetry.space_group_name_H-M   'P 1'
#
loop_
_entity.id
_entity.type
_entity.pdbx_description
1 polymer ?
#
loop_
_entity_poly.entity_id
_entity_poly.type
_entity_poly.pdbx_seq_one_letter_code
_entity_poly.pdbx_strand_id
1 'polypeptide(L)'
;MTNPQKFIAPYTELKRSLRNAFISYLDDDNDADVRISSENATSKNAKRFINSFPSTLPMPEICIEEDGEVSFDWMNGKGRHVSVSVGPGPYLRYAALINGDSYHARELLTENFSSTIHLYISKILPK
;
A
#
# COMPACT_ATOMS: atom_id res chain seq x y z
N MET A 1 15.86 -15.35 14.90
CA MET A 1 14.43 -15.05 15.11
C MET A 1 14.30 -13.54 15.21
N THR A 2 14.07 -12.88 14.08
CA THR A 2 14.05 -11.42 13.99
C THR A 2 12.74 -10.93 14.57
N ASN A 3 12.84 -10.17 15.66
CA ASN A 3 11.75 -9.45 16.29
C ASN A 3 11.11 -8.51 15.24
N PRO A 4 9.83 -8.67 14.83
CA PRO A 4 9.22 -7.72 13.94
C PRO A 4 8.87 -6.50 14.78
N GLN A 5 9.84 -5.60 14.92
CA GLN A 5 9.58 -4.27 15.45
C GLN A 5 8.43 -3.70 14.64
N LYS A 6 7.31 -3.49 15.36
CA LYS A 6 6.16 -2.68 14.97
C LYS A 6 6.67 -1.26 14.72
N PHE A 7 7.37 -1.04 13.61
CA PHE A 7 7.77 0.30 13.22
C PHE A 7 6.51 0.98 12.68
N ILE A 8 5.91 1.78 13.56
CA ILE A 8 5.10 2.91 13.15
C ILE A 8 5.83 3.59 11.99
N ALA A 9 5.16 3.72 10.85
CA ALA A 9 5.80 4.23 9.65
C ALA A 9 5.99 5.74 9.75
N PRO A 10 7.23 6.27 9.80
CA PRO A 10 7.44 7.70 9.64
C PRO A 10 7.05 8.08 8.21
N TYR A 11 6.36 9.20 8.04
CA TYR A 11 5.93 9.69 6.73
C TYR A 11 7.09 9.81 5.72
N THR A 12 8.28 10.18 6.19
CA THR A 12 9.49 10.25 5.37
C THR A 12 9.90 8.90 4.81
N GLU A 13 9.71 7.83 5.57
CA GLU A 13 10.07 6.47 5.16
C GLU A 13 9.05 5.92 4.17
N LEU A 14 7.75 6.13 4.41
CA LEU A 14 6.69 5.79 3.43
C LEU A 14 6.95 6.44 2.07
N LYS A 15 7.25 7.74 2.08
CA LYS A 15 7.60 8.48 0.86
C LYS A 15 8.84 7.92 0.17
N ARG A 16 9.87 7.58 0.95
CA ARG A 16 11.10 7.00 0.43
C ARG A 16 10.83 5.64 -0.20
N SER A 17 10.09 4.76 0.47
CA SER A 17 9.72 3.44 -0.03
C SER A 17 8.89 3.53 -1.31
N LEU A 18 7.88 4.40 -1.36
CA LEU A 18 7.10 4.62 -2.59
C LEU A 18 7.99 5.10 -3.74
N ARG A 19 8.90 6.05 -3.48
CA ARG A 19 9.83 6.54 -4.51
C ARG A 19 10.73 5.42 -5.01
N ASN A 20 11.27 4.60 -4.12
CA ASN A 20 12.17 3.51 -4.48
C ASN A 20 11.43 2.41 -5.28
N ALA A 21 10.18 2.11 -4.95
CA ALA A 21 9.36 1.16 -5.71
C ALA A 21 9.18 1.62 -7.17
N PHE A 22 8.90 2.91 -7.37
CA PHE A 22 8.80 3.48 -8.72
C PHE A 22 10.14 3.49 -9.48
N ILE A 23 11.26 3.76 -8.80
CA ILE A 23 12.59 3.69 -9.45
C ILE A 23 12.87 2.25 -9.90
N SER A 24 12.67 1.27 -9.01
CA SER A 24 12.92 -0.14 -9.30
C SER A 24 12.09 -0.63 -10.49
N TYR A 25 10.82 -0.24 -10.58
CA TYR A 25 9.95 -0.63 -11.69
C TYR A 25 10.40 -0.02 -13.02
N LEU A 26 10.88 1.23 -13.01
CA LEU A 26 11.35 1.92 -14.21
C LEU A 26 12.72 1.43 -14.71
N ASP A 27 13.59 0.97 -13.81
CA ASP A 27 14.91 0.44 -14.18
C ASP A 27 14.84 -0.97 -14.82
N ASP A 28 13.79 -1.74 -14.51
CA ASP A 28 13.57 -3.08 -15.07
C ASP A 28 12.93 -3.02 -16.49
N ASP A 29 12.26 -1.91 -16.80
CA ASP A 29 11.60 -1.67 -18.09
C ASP A 29 12.60 -1.10 -19.12
N ASN A 30 13.51 -1.95 -19.61
CA ASN A 30 14.50 -1.59 -20.62
C ASN A 30 13.93 -1.47 -22.05
N ASP A 31 12.61 -1.58 -22.26
CA ASP A 31 12.03 -1.34 -23.58
C ASP A 31 10.56 -0.89 -23.52
N ALA A 32 10.33 0.36 -23.94
CA ALA A 32 9.07 0.98 -24.38
C ALA A 32 8.08 1.56 -23.33
N ASP A 33 8.04 2.90 -23.39
CA ASP A 33 6.89 3.77 -23.10
C ASP A 33 6.65 4.18 -21.64
N VAL A 34 7.48 5.13 -21.19
CA VAL A 34 7.25 6.17 -20.17
C VAL A 34 5.79 6.24 -19.65
N ARG A 35 5.41 5.32 -18.76
CA ARG A 35 4.10 5.36 -18.07
C ARG A 35 4.19 5.78 -16.62
N ILE A 36 5.38 5.91 -16.06
CA ILE A 36 5.56 6.48 -14.72
C ILE A 36 6.24 7.84 -14.83
N SER A 37 5.58 8.76 -15.52
CA SER A 37 5.78 10.17 -15.16
C SER A 37 5.37 10.32 -13.69
N SER A 38 6.13 11.10 -12.93
CA SER A 38 5.76 11.55 -11.58
C SER A 38 4.37 12.24 -11.51
N GLU A 39 3.78 12.49 -12.67
CA GLU A 39 2.46 13.09 -12.92
C GLU A 39 1.35 12.10 -13.32
N ASN A 40 1.63 10.79 -13.49
CA ASN A 40 0.57 9.81 -13.79
C ASN A 40 -0.39 9.69 -12.60
N ALA A 41 -1.68 9.48 -12.90
CA ALA A 41 -2.79 9.41 -11.95
C ALA A 41 -2.51 8.42 -10.81
N THR A 42 -1.91 7.26 -11.11
CA THR A 42 -1.53 6.28 -10.08
C THR A 42 -0.54 6.84 -9.07
N SER A 43 0.54 7.50 -9.52
CA SER A 43 1.52 8.13 -8.62
C SER A 43 0.89 9.22 -7.75
N LYS A 44 -0.01 10.03 -8.32
CA LYS A 44 -0.77 11.05 -7.58
C LYS A 44 -1.67 10.42 -6.52
N ASN A 45 -2.38 9.34 -6.87
CA ASN A 45 -3.27 8.63 -5.95
C ASN A 45 -2.50 7.93 -4.82
N ALA A 46 -1.37 7.27 -5.13
CA ALA A 46 -0.52 6.65 -4.11
C ALA A 46 0.04 7.68 -3.13
N LYS A 47 0.44 8.86 -3.61
CA LYS A 47 0.86 9.99 -2.75
C LYS A 47 -0.29 10.47 -1.86
N ARG A 48 -1.52 10.59 -2.38
CA ARG A 48 -2.71 10.95 -1.58
C ARG A 48 -3.00 9.91 -0.49
N PHE A 49 -2.93 8.63 -0.83
CA PHE A 49 -3.07 7.54 0.14
C PHE A 49 -2.04 7.65 1.27
N ILE A 50 -0.75 7.82 0.94
CA ILE A 50 0.32 8.01 1.94
C ILE A 50 0.15 9.30 2.76
N ASN A 51 -0.34 10.38 2.15
CA ASN A 51 -0.59 11.63 2.88
C ASN A 51 -1.70 11.49 3.93
N SER A 52 -2.69 10.62 3.67
CA SER A 52 -3.72 10.29 4.65
C SER A 52 -3.25 9.26 5.70
N PHE A 53 -2.08 8.65 5.53
CA PHE A 53 -1.65 7.48 6.29
C PHE A 53 -1.52 7.77 7.80
N PRO A 54 -2.24 7.01 8.66
CA PRO A 54 -2.17 7.19 10.10
C PRO A 54 -0.78 6.83 10.65
N SER A 55 -0.22 7.70 11.48
CA SER A 55 1.03 7.45 12.19
C SER A 55 0.91 6.37 13.28
N THR A 56 -0.24 5.73 13.43
CA THR A 56 -0.46 4.62 14.38
C THR A 56 -0.29 3.25 13.71
N LEU A 57 -0.30 3.21 12.38
CA LEU A 57 -0.20 1.97 11.62
C LEU A 57 1.26 1.66 11.26
N PRO A 58 1.61 0.37 11.15
CA PRO A 58 2.94 -0.04 10.74
C PRO A 58 3.15 0.22 9.24
N MET A 59 4.42 0.25 8.86
CA MET A 59 4.80 0.42 7.46
C MET A 59 4.33 -0.77 6.62
N PRO A 60 3.62 -0.53 5.50
CA PRO A 60 3.39 -1.56 4.51
C PRO A 60 4.67 -1.87 3.73
N GLU A 61 4.73 -3.06 3.17
CA GLU A 61 5.54 -3.31 1.98
C GLU A 61 4.88 -2.61 0.78
N ILE A 62 5.67 -1.90 -0.03
CA ILE A 62 5.17 -1.12 -1.16
C ILE A 62 5.79 -1.65 -2.43
N CYS A 63 4.96 -2.11 -3.36
CA CYS A 63 5.39 -2.65 -4.65
C CYS A 63 4.60 -1.99 -5.79
N ILE A 64 5.20 -1.99 -6.99
CA ILE A 64 4.49 -1.65 -8.23
C ILE A 64 4.13 -2.97 -8.91
N GLU A 65 2.85 -3.15 -9.22
CA GLU A 65 2.35 -4.32 -9.92
C GLU A 65 2.63 -4.22 -11.43
N GLU A 66 2.54 -5.34 -12.16
CA GLU A 66 2.83 -5.40 -13.60
C GLU A 66 1.96 -4.42 -14.41
N ASP A 67 0.74 -4.15 -13.95
CA ASP A 67 -0.20 -3.20 -14.58
C ASP A 67 0.06 -1.72 -14.23
N GLY A 68 1.09 -1.45 -13.44
CA GLY A 68 1.49 -0.13 -12.99
C GLY A 68 0.69 0.41 -11.80
N GLU A 69 -0.14 -0.42 -11.15
CA GLU A 69 -0.77 -0.09 -9.87
C GLU A 69 0.22 -0.20 -8.70
N VAL A 70 -0.09 0.45 -7.58
CA VAL A 70 0.74 0.39 -6.35
C VAL A 70 0.05 -0.48 -5.32
N SER A 71 0.72 -1.54 -4.87
CA SER A 71 0.28 -2.34 -3.73
C SER A 71 0.86 -1.82 -2.42
N PHE A 72 0.05 -1.88 -1.37
CA PHE A 72 0.46 -1.65 0.01
C PHE A 72 0.04 -2.86 0.83
N ASP A 73 1.04 -3.60 1.33
CA ASP A 73 0.83 -4.93 1.90
C ASP A 73 1.29 -4.99 3.36
N TRP A 74 0.41 -5.54 4.22
CA TRP A 74 0.67 -5.81 5.63
C TRP A 74 0.51 -7.30 5.91
N MET A 75 1.61 -7.96 6.26
CA MET A 75 1.62 -9.39 6.57
C MET A 75 1.97 -9.63 8.04
N ASN A 76 1.24 -10.54 8.69
CA ASN A 76 1.57 -11.00 10.05
C ASN A 76 1.40 -12.52 10.23
N GLY A 77 2.25 -13.28 9.55
CA GLY A 77 2.20 -14.75 9.58
C GLY A 77 1.09 -15.34 8.70
N LYS A 78 0.92 -16.66 8.78
CA LYS A 78 -0.02 -17.39 7.91
C LYS A 78 -1.47 -16.98 8.20
N GLY A 79 -2.23 -16.68 7.14
CA GLY A 79 -3.65 -16.36 7.23
C GLY A 79 -3.96 -14.94 7.76
N ARG A 80 -2.96 -14.04 7.80
CA ARG A 80 -3.12 -12.66 8.26
C ARG A 80 -2.41 -11.72 7.30
N HIS A 81 -3.17 -11.20 6.35
CA HIS A 81 -2.67 -10.35 5.28
C HIS A 81 -3.70 -9.25 4.99
N VAL A 82 -3.25 -8.02 4.76
CA VAL A 82 -4.08 -6.95 4.20
C VAL A 82 -3.31 -6.39 3.02
N SER A 83 -3.97 -6.25 1.89
CA SER A 83 -3.42 -5.67 0.67
C SER A 83 -4.34 -4.56 0.19
N VAL A 84 -3.77 -3.42 -0.17
CA VAL A 84 -4.48 -2.28 -0.76
C VAL A 84 -3.81 -1.95 -2.08
N SER A 85 -4.55 -2.04 -3.18
CA SER A 85 -4.09 -1.64 -4.52
C SER A 85 -4.64 -0.25 -4.87
N VAL A 86 -3.75 0.59 -5.40
CA VAL A 86 -4.02 1.97 -5.83
C VAL A 86 -3.66 2.10 -7.30
N GLY A 87 -4.68 2.32 -8.13
CA GLY A 87 -4.51 2.53 -9.57
C GLY A 87 -4.83 3.96 -10.03
N PRO A 88 -5.01 4.17 -11.34
CA PRO A 88 -5.28 5.49 -11.91
C PRO A 88 -6.72 5.98 -11.66
N GLY A 89 -7.65 5.08 -11.34
CA GLY A 89 -9.03 5.40 -11.03
C GLY A 89 -9.22 6.01 -9.64
N PRO A 90 -10.41 6.54 -9.32
CA PRO A 90 -10.64 7.24 -8.05
C PRO A 90 -10.89 6.31 -6.86
N TYR A 91 -10.64 5.00 -7.00
CA TYR A 91 -11.00 4.01 -6.00
C TYR A 91 -9.78 3.23 -5.51
N LEU A 92 -9.79 2.92 -4.22
CA LEU A 92 -8.94 1.91 -3.60
C LEU A 92 -9.61 0.56 -3.75
N ARG A 93 -8.84 -0.48 -4.08
CA ARG A 93 -9.26 -1.87 -3.95
C ARG A 93 -8.48 -2.50 -2.82
N TYR A 94 -9.12 -3.28 -1.97
CA TYR A 94 -8.41 -3.94 -0.89
C TYR A 94 -8.96 -5.32 -0.59
N ALA A 95 -8.05 -6.18 -0.16
CA ALA A 95 -8.30 -7.52 0.29
C ALA A 95 -7.73 -7.71 1.69
N ALA A 96 -8.42 -8.46 2.53
CA ALA A 96 -7.90 -8.87 3.83
C ALA A 96 -8.17 -10.35 4.05
N LEU A 97 -7.13 -11.06 4.49
CA LEU A 97 -7.21 -12.41 5.02
C LEU A 97 -6.99 -12.31 6.53
N ILE A 98 -7.99 -12.68 7.33
CA ILE A 98 -7.93 -12.58 8.79
C ILE A 98 -8.35 -13.92 9.39
N ASN A 99 -7.36 -14.70 9.84
CA ASN A 99 -7.55 -16.03 10.43
C ASN A 99 -8.31 -17.01 9.53
N GLY A 100 -8.12 -16.92 8.21
CA GLY A 100 -8.77 -17.79 7.22
C GLY A 100 -9.98 -17.16 6.52
N ASP A 101 -10.58 -16.12 7.10
CA ASP A 101 -11.67 -15.40 6.47
C ASP A 101 -11.14 -14.37 5.48
N SER A 102 -11.72 -14.34 4.27
CA SER A 102 -11.36 -13.40 3.22
C SER A 102 -12.40 -12.29 3.08
N TYR A 103 -11.92 -11.05 2.99
CA TYR A 103 -12.72 -9.85 2.82
C TYR A 103 -12.20 -9.09 1.60
N HIS A 104 -13.11 -8.63 0.75
CA HIS A 104 -12.78 -7.81 -0.42
C HIS A 104 -13.72 -6.62 -0.47
N ALA A 105 -13.18 -5.45 -0.75
CA ALA A 105 -14.00 -4.28 -0.96
C ALA A 105 -13.28 -3.24 -1.83
N ARG A 106 -14.06 -2.25 -2.23
CA ARG A 106 -13.62 -1.10 -3.00
C ARG A 106 -14.24 0.14 -2.39
N GLU A 107 -13.45 1.18 -2.23
CA GLU A 107 -13.91 2.46 -1.68
C GLU A 107 -13.30 3.62 -2.45
N LEU A 108 -13.92 4.79 -2.34
CA LEU A 108 -13.40 6.00 -2.98
C LEU A 108 -12.12 6.45 -2.26
N LEU A 109 -11.10 6.82 -3.02
CA LEU A 109 -9.91 7.48 -2.48
C LEU A 109 -10.29 8.91 -2.06
N THR A 110 -10.24 9.17 -0.75
CA THR A 110 -10.48 10.49 -0.16
C THR A 110 -9.22 11.02 0.52
N GLU A 111 -9.31 12.22 1.09
CA GLU A 111 -8.22 12.80 1.90
C GLU A 111 -8.11 12.14 3.29
N ASN A 112 -9.16 11.43 3.74
CA ASN A 112 -9.16 10.69 4.99
C ASN A 112 -8.77 9.23 4.76
N PHE A 113 -8.00 8.68 5.68
CA PHE A 113 -7.70 7.26 5.66
C PHE A 113 -8.95 6.44 5.96
N SER A 114 -9.11 5.33 5.25
CA SER A 114 -10.25 4.45 5.44
C SER A 114 -10.25 3.81 6.82
N SER A 115 -11.35 3.99 7.53
CA SER A 115 -11.63 3.27 8.78
C SER A 115 -11.67 1.76 8.59
N THR A 116 -12.07 1.29 7.39
CA THR A 116 -12.15 -0.14 7.08
C THR A 116 -10.75 -0.73 6.93
N ILE A 117 -9.89 -0.10 6.12
CA ILE A 117 -8.49 -0.51 5.97
C ILE A 117 -7.78 -0.45 7.33
N HIS A 118 -7.95 0.64 8.09
CA HIS A 118 -7.38 0.77 9.42
C HIS A 118 -7.80 -0.36 10.37
N LEU A 119 -9.10 -0.70 10.36
CA LEU A 119 -9.64 -1.80 11.16
C LEU A 119 -9.02 -3.14 10.77
N TYR A 120 -8.90 -3.43 9.47
CA TYR A 120 -8.32 -4.69 9.00
C TYR A 120 -6.84 -4.81 9.36
N ILE A 121 -6.06 -3.75 9.18
CA ILE A 121 -4.66 -3.73 9.61
C ILE A 121 -4.59 -3.97 11.12
N SER A 122 -5.37 -3.25 11.91
CA SER A 122 -5.40 -3.41 13.37
C SER A 122 -5.75 -4.84 13.82
N LYS A 123 -6.61 -5.54 13.07
CA LYS A 123 -6.99 -6.93 13.36
C LYS A 123 -5.88 -7.94 13.08
N ILE A 124 -4.99 -7.65 12.13
CA ILE A 124 -3.86 -8.54 11.84
C ILE A 124 -2.65 -8.27 12.73
N LEU A 125 -2.57 -7.13 13.42
CA LEU A 125 -1.46 -6.84 14.33
C LEU A 125 -1.52 -7.70 15.60
N PRO A 126 -0.36 -8.05 16.19
CA PRO A 126 -0.33 -8.66 17.51
C PRO A 126 -0.97 -7.73 18.53
N LYS A 127 -1.86 -8.25 19.39
CA LYS A 127 -2.36 -7.54 20.56
C LYS A 127 -1.24 -7.25 21.55
#